data_AF-A0A4Q5QXZ0-F1
#
_entry.id   AF-A0A4Q5QXZ0-F1
#
_cell.length_a   1.000
_cell.length_b   1.000
_cell.length_c   1.000
_cell.angle_alpha   90.00
_cell.angle_beta   90.00
_cell.angle_gamma   90.00
#
_symmetry.space_group_name_H-M   'P 1'
#
loop_
_entity.id
_entity.type
_entity.pdbx_description
1 polymer ?
#
loop_
_entity_poly.entity_id
_entity_poly.type
_entity_poly.pdbx_seq_one_letter_code
_entity_poly.pdbx_strand_id
1 'polypeptide(L)'
;MTANSAAVVNPADAPISAKLEALLNLQRIDSQLDEIRRVRGDLPEEVRDLEDEIAGYEARVKRFDDEISGLNDQIKQRKAATKEAEGLIKRYEEQQTNVRNNREYEAIAKEVELQRLEIQISDKKIKEAQYQIDQKNTEANVTRLRL
;
A
#
# COMPACT_ATOMS: atom_id res chain seq x y z
N MET A 1 -24.67 -62.01 -29.75
CA MET A 1 -25.39 -61.94 -31.06
C MET A 1 -26.16 -60.63 -31.00
N THR A 2 -25.87 -59.57 -31.75
CA THR A 2 -25.38 -59.47 -33.14
C THR A 2 -24.77 -58.09 -33.39
N ALA A 3 -23.65 -58.08 -34.13
CA ALA A 3 -23.11 -57.01 -34.99
C ALA A 3 -22.89 -55.61 -34.36
N ASN A 4 -21.70 -55.31 -33.82
CA ASN A 4 -20.53 -54.85 -34.58
C ASN A 4 -20.70 -54.76 -36.10
N SER A 5 -20.97 -53.56 -36.60
CA SER A 5 -20.49 -53.03 -37.89
C SER A 5 -21.16 -51.68 -38.14
N ALA A 6 -20.80 -50.66 -37.34
CA ALA A 6 -20.84 -49.31 -37.88
C ALA A 6 -19.75 -49.30 -38.94
N ALA A 7 -20.14 -49.57 -40.19
CA ALA A 7 -19.26 -49.50 -41.33
C ALA A 7 -18.60 -48.12 -41.25
N VAL A 8 -17.31 -48.11 -40.95
CA VAL A 8 -16.46 -46.94 -41.13
C VAL A 8 -16.50 -46.72 -42.65
N VAL A 9 -17.46 -45.90 -43.07
CA VAL A 9 -17.63 -45.51 -44.46
C VAL A 9 -16.28 -44.96 -44.87
N ASN A 10 -15.59 -45.66 -45.77
CA ASN A 10 -14.36 -45.18 -46.34
C ASN A 10 -14.64 -43.78 -46.89
N PRO A 11 -13.83 -42.76 -46.57
CA PRO A 11 -14.05 -41.39 -47.02
C PRO A 11 -14.01 -41.23 -48.55
N ALA A 12 -13.82 -42.32 -49.30
CA ALA A 12 -13.95 -42.40 -50.75
C ALA A 12 -15.41 -42.41 -51.24
N ASP A 13 -16.37 -43.04 -50.53
CA ASP A 13 -17.72 -43.31 -51.05
C ASP A 13 -18.83 -42.35 -50.57
N ALA A 14 -18.51 -41.38 -49.71
CA ALA A 14 -19.47 -40.34 -49.31
C ALA A 14 -19.78 -39.37 -50.49
N PRO A 15 -21.02 -38.86 -50.62
CA PRO A 15 -21.32 -37.85 -51.63
C PRO A 15 -20.43 -36.61 -51.43
N ILE A 16 -20.00 -35.99 -52.52
CA ILE A 16 -19.06 -34.86 -52.50
C ILE A 16 -19.56 -33.72 -51.61
N SER A 17 -20.88 -33.50 -51.54
CA SER A 17 -21.52 -32.53 -50.63
C SER A 17 -21.24 -32.81 -49.15
N ALA A 18 -21.38 -34.06 -48.71
CA ALA A 18 -21.13 -34.45 -47.32
C ALA A 18 -19.65 -34.31 -46.94
N LYS A 19 -18.72 -34.57 -47.89
CA LYS A 19 -17.29 -34.31 -47.67
C LYS A 19 -17.00 -32.81 -47.56
N LEU A 20 -17.67 -31.98 -48.36
CA LEU A 20 -17.53 -30.51 -48.33
C LEU A 20 -18.05 -29.92 -47.02
N GLU A 21 -19.20 -30.39 -46.53
CA GLU A 21 -19.76 -29.98 -45.23
C GLU A 21 -18.87 -30.38 -44.06
N ALA A 22 -18.33 -31.61 -44.08
CA ALA A 22 -17.39 -32.08 -43.07
C ALA A 22 -16.09 -31.23 -43.07
N LEU A 23 -15.59 -30.86 -44.25
CA LEU A 23 -14.39 -30.04 -44.40
C LEU A 23 -14.62 -28.59 -43.95
N LEU A 24 -15.80 -28.02 -44.24
CA LEU A 24 -16.20 -26.71 -43.75
C LEU A 24 -16.31 -26.69 -42.22
N ASN A 25 -16.88 -27.73 -41.62
CA ASN A 25 -16.97 -27.85 -40.16
C ASN A 25 -15.59 -28.00 -39.52
N LEU A 26 -14.70 -28.78 -40.12
CA LEU A 26 -13.31 -28.89 -39.67
C LEU A 26 -12.60 -27.53 -39.72
N GLN A 27 -12.70 -26.81 -40.83
CA GLN A 27 -12.09 -25.48 -40.97
C GLN A 27 -12.62 -24.48 -39.93
N ARG A 28 -13.91 -24.55 -39.60
CA ARG A 28 -14.51 -23.72 -38.54
C ARG A 28 -13.91 -24.04 -37.18
N ILE A 29 -13.79 -25.33 -36.84
CA ILE A 29 -13.18 -25.78 -35.58
C ILE A 29 -11.71 -25.36 -35.54
N ASP A 30 -10.96 -25.50 -36.62
CA ASP A 30 -9.55 -25.09 -36.70
C ASP A 30 -9.41 -23.56 -36.52
N SER A 31 -10.30 -22.77 -37.12
CA SER A 31 -10.31 -21.31 -36.97
C SER A 31 -10.61 -20.89 -35.52
N GLN A 32 -11.54 -21.57 -34.84
CA GLN A 32 -11.83 -21.36 -33.42
C GLN A 32 -10.66 -21.80 -32.53
N LEU A 33 -9.99 -22.90 -32.88
CA LEU A 33 -8.82 -23.40 -32.16
C LEU A 33 -7.64 -22.42 -32.26
N ASP A 34 -7.43 -21.82 -33.43
CA ASP A 34 -6.40 -20.81 -33.65
C ASP A 34 -6.69 -19.53 -32.85
N GLU A 35 -7.95 -19.11 -32.76
CA GLU A 35 -8.36 -17.97 -31.93
C GLU A 35 -8.10 -18.25 -30.43
N ILE A 36 -8.47 -19.43 -29.93
CA ILE A 36 -8.17 -19.84 -28.55
C ILE A 36 -6.66 -19.89 -28.29
N ARG A 37 -5.88 -20.39 -29.24
CA ARG A 37 -4.41 -20.46 -29.13
C ARG A 37 -3.79 -19.07 -29.09
N ARG A 38 -4.32 -18.12 -29.85
CA ARG A 38 -3.90 -16.72 -29.84
C ARG A 38 -4.18 -16.05 -28.50
N VAL A 39 -5.43 -16.13 -28.03
CA VAL A 39 -5.82 -15.56 -26.72
C VAL A 39 -4.99 -16.19 -25.59
N ARG A 40 -4.74 -17.50 -25.64
CA ARG A 40 -3.87 -18.19 -24.68
C ARG A 40 -2.40 -17.77 -24.78
N GLY A 41 -1.95 -17.25 -25.91
CA GLY A 41 -0.61 -16.67 -26.05
C GLY A 41 -0.52 -15.27 -25.46
N ASP A 42 -1.58 -14.49 -25.56
CA ASP A 42 -1.65 -13.11 -25.04
C ASP A 42 -1.93 -13.08 -23.52
N LEU A 43 -2.70 -14.04 -23.00
CA LEU A 43 -3.08 -14.13 -21.58
C LEU A 43 -1.89 -14.21 -20.59
N PRO A 44 -0.80 -14.96 -20.85
CA PRO A 44 0.38 -14.96 -19.99
C PRO A 44 1.04 -13.58 -19.87
N GLU A 45 1.06 -12.79 -20.94
CA GLU A 45 1.60 -11.43 -20.90
C GLU A 45 0.68 -10.51 -20.09
N GLU A 46 -0.64 -10.62 -20.28
CA GLU A 46 -1.62 -9.86 -19.49
C GLU A 46 -1.54 -10.19 -17.99
N VAL A 47 -1.34 -11.48 -17.64
CA VAL A 47 -1.13 -11.90 -16.25
C VAL A 47 0.16 -11.31 -15.69
N ARG A 48 1.26 -11.31 -16.46
CA ARG A 48 2.53 -10.72 -16.02
C ARG A 48 2.39 -9.21 -15.80
N ASP A 49 1.74 -8.52 -16.72
CA ASP A 49 1.53 -7.07 -16.62
C ASP A 49 0.70 -6.73 -15.35
N LEU A 50 -0.32 -7.53 -15.04
CA LEU A 50 -1.09 -7.42 -13.80
C LEU A 50 -0.25 -7.72 -12.54
N GLU A 51 0.61 -8.75 -12.58
CA GLU A 51 1.54 -9.07 -11.48
C GLU A 51 2.52 -7.91 -11.22
N ASP A 52 3.04 -7.28 -12.27
CA ASP A 52 3.92 -6.11 -12.18
C ASP A 52 3.18 -4.89 -11.59
N GLU A 53 1.92 -4.66 -11.97
CA GLU A 53 1.08 -3.62 -11.38
C GLU A 53 0.84 -3.86 -9.88
N ILE A 54 0.49 -5.09 -9.50
CA ILE A 54 0.31 -5.49 -8.08
C ILE A 54 1.59 -5.23 -7.29
N ALA A 55 2.74 -5.68 -7.79
CA ALA A 55 4.03 -5.46 -7.14
C ALA A 55 4.35 -3.95 -6.99
N GLY A 56 3.98 -3.13 -7.98
CA GLY A 56 4.09 -1.68 -7.91
C GLY A 56 3.23 -1.07 -6.81
N TYR A 57 1.98 -1.50 -6.67
CA TYR A 57 1.09 -1.05 -5.60
C TYR A 57 1.56 -1.49 -4.22
N GLU A 58 2.01 -2.75 -4.07
CA GLU A 58 2.57 -3.26 -2.81
C GLU A 58 3.79 -2.45 -2.37
N ALA A 59 4.71 -2.16 -3.29
CA ALA A 59 5.89 -1.34 -3.00
C ALA A 59 5.50 0.08 -2.55
N ARG A 60 4.44 0.65 -3.14
CA ARG A 60 3.93 1.97 -2.76
C ARG A 60 3.29 1.95 -1.38
N VAL A 61 2.47 0.94 -1.07
CA VAL A 61 1.89 0.76 0.28
C VAL A 61 2.99 0.62 1.32
N LYS A 62 4.01 -0.19 1.04
CA LYS A 62 5.15 -0.38 1.95
C LYS A 62 5.89 0.92 2.25
N ARG A 63 6.11 1.76 1.24
CA ARG A 63 6.72 3.10 1.44
C ARG A 63 5.88 3.97 2.37
N PHE A 64 4.56 3.99 2.20
CA PHE A 64 3.68 4.74 3.10
C PHE A 64 3.75 4.19 4.54
N ASP A 65 3.75 2.88 4.71
CA ASP A 65 3.85 2.23 6.03
C ASP A 65 5.19 2.60 6.71
N ASP A 66 6.30 2.58 5.97
CA ASP A 66 7.63 2.96 6.48
C ASP A 66 7.67 4.45 6.90
N GLU A 67 7.07 5.34 6.10
CA GLU A 67 6.96 6.77 6.42
C GLU A 67 6.08 7.03 7.65
N ILE A 68 4.94 6.34 7.77
CA ILE A 68 4.05 6.40 8.93
C ILE A 68 4.78 5.90 10.19
N SER A 69 5.56 4.83 10.08
CA SER A 69 6.39 4.32 11.17
C SER A 69 7.38 5.38 11.65
N GLY A 70 8.09 6.03 10.71
CA GLY A 70 9.03 7.10 11.02
C GLY A 70 8.37 8.30 11.71
N LEU A 71 7.19 8.73 11.25
CA LEU A 71 6.43 9.80 11.91
C LEU A 71 5.98 9.42 13.33
N ASN A 72 5.57 8.16 13.54
CA ASN A 72 5.22 7.67 14.87
C ASN A 72 6.41 7.67 15.83
N ASP A 73 7.60 7.32 15.36
CA ASP A 73 8.81 7.37 16.18
C ASP A 73 9.21 8.82 16.53
N GLN A 74 9.05 9.76 15.60
CA GLN A 74 9.21 11.19 15.90
C GLN A 74 8.22 11.66 16.97
N ILE A 75 6.95 11.22 16.91
CA ILE A 75 5.95 11.53 17.94
C ILE A 75 6.38 10.97 19.30
N LYS A 76 6.87 9.73 19.36
CA LYS A 76 7.36 9.14 20.62
C LYS A 76 8.53 9.94 21.20
N GLN A 77 9.49 10.32 20.37
CA GLN A 77 10.64 11.12 20.79
C GLN A 77 10.22 12.49 21.32
N ARG A 78 9.29 13.17 20.63
CA ARG A 78 8.76 14.47 21.07
C ARG A 78 8.01 14.35 22.39
N LYS A 79 7.22 13.29 22.59
CA LYS A 79 6.53 13.03 23.87
C LYS A 79 7.51 12.78 25.03
N ALA A 80 8.64 12.11 24.76
CA ALA A 80 9.69 11.93 25.76
C ALA A 80 10.33 13.29 26.13
N ALA A 81 10.69 14.09 25.13
CA ALA A 81 11.23 15.44 25.34
C ALA A 81 10.27 16.35 26.14
N THR A 82 8.96 16.29 25.85
CA THR A 82 7.95 17.02 26.62
C THR A 82 7.99 16.64 28.11
N LYS A 83 8.07 15.34 28.43
CA LYS A 83 8.16 14.88 29.83
C LYS A 83 9.45 15.33 30.53
N GLU A 84 10.55 15.36 29.80
CA GLU A 84 11.83 15.86 30.34
C GLU A 84 11.74 17.36 30.64
N ALA A 85 11.20 18.16 29.71
CA ALA A 85 10.96 19.58 29.91
C ALA A 85 10.02 19.88 31.09
N GLU A 86 8.94 19.10 31.25
CA GLU A 86 8.06 19.18 32.43
C GLU A 86 8.81 18.90 33.74
N GLY A 87 9.75 17.95 33.73
CA GLY A 87 10.62 17.67 34.86
C GLY A 87 11.56 18.81 35.20
N LEU A 88 12.15 19.46 34.18
CA LEU A 88 13.00 20.64 34.35
C LEU A 88 12.22 21.83 34.90
N ILE A 89 11.01 22.08 34.38
CA ILE A 89 10.13 23.14 34.88
C ILE A 89 9.91 22.98 36.39
N LYS A 90 9.57 21.78 36.87
CA LYS A 90 9.37 21.55 38.31
C LYS A 90 10.62 21.87 39.13
N ARG A 91 11.80 21.45 38.67
CA ARG A 91 13.07 21.75 39.34
C ARG A 91 13.36 23.25 39.39
N TYR A 92 13.11 23.95 38.29
CA TYR A 92 13.30 25.40 38.22
C TYR A 92 12.27 26.16 39.07
N GLU A 93 11.02 25.72 39.11
CA GLU A 93 9.98 26.27 39.99
C GLU A 93 10.35 26.09 41.48
N GLU A 94 10.87 24.93 41.87
CA GLU A 94 11.39 24.70 43.23
C GLU A 94 12.58 25.61 43.57
N GLN A 95 13.54 25.77 42.64
CA GLN A 95 14.66 26.69 42.82
C GLN A 95 14.19 28.13 42.96
N GLN A 96 13.20 28.54 42.16
CA GLN A 96 12.65 29.89 42.17
C GLN A 96 12.10 30.30 43.55
N THR A 97 11.49 29.36 44.30
CA THR A 97 10.98 29.65 45.65
C THR A 97 12.06 29.94 46.69
N ASN A 98 13.30 29.48 46.46
CA ASN A 98 14.41 29.63 47.38
C ASN A 98 15.30 30.85 47.07
N VAL A 99 15.07 31.53 45.94
CA VAL A 99 15.88 32.66 45.50
C VAL A 99 15.45 33.96 46.18
N ARG A 100 16.42 34.60 46.84
CA ARG A 100 16.24 35.91 47.50
C ARG A 100 16.76 37.10 46.68
N ASN A 101 17.44 36.82 45.58
CA ASN A 101 18.03 37.82 44.68
C ASN A 101 17.12 38.02 43.45
N ASN A 102 16.62 39.24 43.26
CA ASN A 102 15.68 39.54 42.17
C ASN A 102 16.25 39.22 40.77
N ARG A 103 17.57 39.35 40.57
CA ARG A 103 18.21 39.05 39.28
C ARG A 103 18.25 37.55 38.97
N GLU A 104 18.51 36.73 39.99
CA GLU A 104 18.49 35.27 39.87
C GLU A 104 17.06 34.77 39.68
N TYR A 105 16.09 35.40 40.35
CA TYR A 105 14.67 35.07 40.19
C TYR A 105 14.21 35.28 38.74
N GLU A 106 14.56 36.42 38.15
CA GLU A 106 14.22 36.73 36.74
C GLU A 106 14.92 35.79 35.75
N ALA A 107 16.16 35.37 36.05
CA ALA A 107 16.89 34.41 35.21
C ALA A 107 16.19 33.03 35.21
N ILE A 108 15.81 32.51 36.39
CA ILE A 108 15.09 31.24 36.50
C ILE A 108 13.70 31.34 35.85
N ALA A 109 13.01 32.48 36.00
CA ALA A 109 11.72 32.69 35.36
C ALA A 109 11.80 32.57 33.82
N LYS A 110 12.86 33.12 33.21
CA LYS A 110 13.10 32.99 31.76
C LYS A 110 13.41 31.55 31.34
N GLU A 111 14.14 30.80 32.15
CA GLU A 111 14.39 29.38 31.90
C GLU A 111 13.09 28.55 31.96
N VAL A 112 12.22 28.80 32.93
CA VAL A 112 10.89 28.17 33.00
C VAL A 112 10.06 28.53 31.76
N GLU A 113 10.06 29.78 31.33
CA GLU A 113 9.36 30.22 30.12
C GLU A 113 9.90 29.52 28.86
N LEU A 114 11.22 29.41 28.74
CA LEU A 114 11.87 28.71 27.63
C LEU A 114 11.43 27.24 27.57
N GLN A 115 11.46 26.53 28.70
CA GLN A 115 10.99 25.14 28.76
C GLN A 115 9.50 25.00 28.43
N ARG A 116 8.65 25.95 28.86
CA ARG A 116 7.22 25.98 28.49
C ARG A 116 7.01 26.19 26.99
N LEU A 117 7.82 27.05 26.36
CA LEU A 117 7.79 27.26 24.90
C LEU A 117 8.22 26.00 24.15
N GLU A 118 9.23 25.28 24.62
CA GLU A 118 9.67 24.00 24.03
C GLU A 118 8.57 22.93 24.05
N ILE A 119 7.81 22.84 25.15
CA ILE A 119 6.64 21.98 25.26
C ILE A 119 5.59 22.36 24.20
N GLN A 120 5.25 23.65 24.08
CA GLN A 120 4.28 24.11 23.09
C GLN A 120 4.71 23.81 21.65
N ILE A 121 6.00 23.97 21.34
CA ILE A 121 6.57 23.63 20.03
C ILE A 121 6.46 22.13 19.78
N SER A 122 6.80 21.31 20.78
CA SER A 122 6.72 19.85 20.68
C SER A 122 5.28 19.38 20.47
N ASP A 123 4.31 19.96 21.17
CA ASP A 123 2.89 19.66 20.99
C ASP A 123 2.38 20.05 19.59
N LYS A 124 2.79 21.21 19.08
CA LYS A 124 2.45 21.62 17.70
C LYS A 124 3.02 20.64 16.68
N LYS A 125 4.28 20.23 16.83
CA LYS A 125 4.93 19.25 15.95
C LYS A 125 4.27 17.88 16.03
N ILE A 126 3.83 17.45 17.22
CA ILE A 126 3.09 16.19 17.38
C ILE A 126 1.77 16.26 16.60
N LYS A 127 1.01 17.35 16.72
CA LYS A 127 -0.26 17.53 15.98
C LYS A 127 -0.05 17.55 14.47
N GLU A 128 1.00 18.21 14.01
CA GLU A 128 1.36 18.23 12.58
C GLU A 128 1.74 16.83 12.07
N ALA A 129 2.56 16.10 12.82
CA ALA A 129 2.93 14.72 12.48
C ALA A 129 1.70 13.79 12.48
N GLN A 130 0.77 13.95 13.42
CA GLN A 130 -0.49 13.21 13.44
C GLN A 130 -1.34 13.49 12.21
N TYR A 131 -1.48 14.76 11.81
CA TYR A 131 -2.19 15.13 10.60
C TYR A 131 -1.55 14.51 9.34
N GLN A 132 -0.22 14.52 9.26
CA GLN A 132 0.50 13.88 8.15
C GLN A 132 0.29 12.36 8.13
N ILE A 133 0.26 11.70 9.30
CA ILE A 133 -0.06 10.27 9.41
C ILE A 133 -1.49 10.01 8.89
N ASP A 134 -2.47 10.83 9.26
CA ASP A 134 -3.86 10.66 8.82
C ASP A 134 -4.01 10.82 7.30
N GLN A 135 -3.32 11.80 6.71
CA GLN A 135 -3.26 11.97 5.26
C GLN A 135 -2.63 10.75 4.57
N LYS A 136 -1.47 10.29 5.04
CA LYS A 136 -0.77 9.12 4.48
C LYS A 136 -1.57 7.84 4.63
N ASN A 137 -2.25 7.64 5.76
CA ASN A 137 -3.17 6.51 5.96
C ASN A 137 -4.32 6.55 4.95
N THR A 138 -4.86 7.72 4.66
CA THR A 138 -5.92 7.88 3.66
C THR A 138 -5.41 7.52 2.26
N GLU A 139 -4.23 8.01 1.87
CA GLU A 139 -3.59 7.68 0.59
C GLU A 139 -3.22 6.19 0.48
N ALA A 140 -2.69 5.59 1.56
CA ALA A 140 -2.37 4.18 1.63
C ALA A 140 -3.63 3.31 1.49
N ASN A 141 -4.73 3.68 2.15
CA ASN A 141 -6.01 2.98 2.04
C ASN A 141 -6.59 3.06 0.62
N VAL A 142 -6.52 4.23 -0.03
CA VAL A 142 -6.92 4.36 -1.44
C VAL A 142 -6.06 3.48 -2.35
N THR A 143 -4.76 3.41 -2.09
CA THR A 143 -3.84 2.55 -2.86
C THR A 143 -4.16 1.07 -2.62
N ARG A 144 -4.48 0.68 -1.39
CA ARG A 144 -4.86 -0.68 -1.01
C ARG A 144 -6.22 -1.11 -1.55
N LEU A 145 -7.14 -0.16 -1.80
CA LEU A 145 -8.43 -0.42 -2.45
C LEU A 145 -8.31 -0.62 -3.97
N ARG A 146 -7.19 -0.24 -4.57
CA ARG A 146 -6.90 -0.44 -6.00
C ARG A 146 -6.15 -1.75 -6.28
N LEU A 147 -5.55 -2.33 -5.24
CA LEU A 147 -5.14 -3.74 -5.18
C LEU A 147 -6.39 -4.62 -5.11
#